data_AF-A0A7C7UVM8-F1
#
_entry.id   AF-A0A7C7UVM8-F1
#
_cell.length_a   1.000
_cell.length_b   1.000
_cell.length_c   1.000
_cell.angle_alpha   90.00
_cell.angle_beta   90.00
_cell.angle_gamma   90.00
#
_symmetry.space_group_name_H-M   'P 1'
#
loop_
_entity.id
_entity.type
_entity.pdbx_description
1 polymer ?
#
loop_
_entity_poly.entity_id
_entity_poly.type
_entity_poly.pdbx_seq_one_letter_code
_entity_poly.pdbx_strand_id
1 'polypeptide(L)'
;HGFGFGHPAHLGAHLGLERLDSSDKLLETLGWYVDKMLPLEMTRVCPHSPEPEGTCHILVLLVGYSLEPLLQTICFYQPKRIVLVLSKNYGSTVGDVMGGYIERLVGRLVERRLLEHETTIGPKDDQGYFREVKSNPAHVFRLLLDELKSEPPEQVVVDITGARKSMVAGAFFYAAFAGVAISYVEFDDTNYNLVLGRPEGYRSVIRRLPNPYTTFALREWGRVRHLYTHYNFRSAQEVLNQDILPVVKQLAPDSDRSFFEPEQIQAVEELIKILEFYELWDKGDFQGAASKSVLLPDASQPLAVQKLIPLWPPRLESEDGESAARQLVNNLDEQMCLDHENRSFLLRPLFLGVYVADEISRIERLMNLHQDYRSALMRATGLYEMLLHARILTLWYIGAMEYRPSKSSSWQLLEKGSDNWCEQYGPIEKMRGLTQYEKFVFEHEPYERKRTSTHVRWPDNSTYELPSTVQLPDAINELRHKTTHRAIPVPKSTAHLAWQKLRVSFDDYCTKWAPHLETDFNLPEPGAIAYQAQPWSAICELCGLSKVLPPTLLSNERSGT
;
A
#
# COMPACT_ATOMS: atom_id res chain seq x y z
N HIS A 1 -10.68 -25.22 -54.72
CA HIS A 1 -10.64 -26.44 -53.91
C HIS A 1 -11.54 -26.26 -52.70
N GLY A 2 -12.79 -26.73 -52.81
CA GLY A 2 -13.73 -26.77 -51.70
C GLY A 2 -13.61 -28.09 -50.95
N PHE A 3 -13.82 -28.05 -49.64
CA PHE A 3 -14.15 -29.24 -48.86
C PHE A 3 -15.49 -29.01 -48.18
N GLY A 4 -16.44 -29.81 -48.65
CA GLY A 4 -17.84 -29.76 -48.27
C GLY A 4 -18.12 -30.44 -46.94
N PHE A 5 -19.24 -29.99 -46.37
CA PHE A 5 -19.97 -30.58 -45.26
C PHE A 5 -20.28 -32.06 -45.51
N GLY A 6 -19.89 -32.91 -44.57
CA GLY A 6 -20.38 -34.28 -44.43
C GLY A 6 -21.32 -34.37 -43.24
N HIS A 7 -22.62 -34.28 -43.49
CA HIS A 7 -23.68 -34.68 -42.58
C HIS A 7 -23.73 -36.21 -42.50
N PRO A 8 -23.90 -36.84 -41.31
CA PRO A 8 -24.53 -38.15 -41.20
C PRO A 8 -26.02 -37.95 -40.94
N ALA A 9 -26.82 -38.35 -41.93
CA ALA A 9 -28.26 -38.49 -41.81
C ALA A 9 -28.61 -39.80 -41.09
N HIS A 10 -29.58 -39.69 -40.18
CA HIS A 10 -30.68 -40.63 -39.94
C HIS A 10 -30.42 -42.14 -39.97
N LEU A 11 -30.41 -42.75 -38.78
CA LEU A 11 -31.07 -44.03 -38.53
C LEU A 11 -31.55 -44.07 -37.07
N GLY A 12 -32.85 -43.89 -36.89
CA GLY A 12 -33.55 -43.95 -35.60
C GLY A 12 -35.03 -44.14 -35.89
N ALA A 13 -35.40 -45.40 -36.08
CA ALA A 13 -36.72 -45.85 -36.48
C ALA A 13 -37.80 -45.55 -35.43
N HIS A 14 -39.01 -45.37 -35.95
CA HIS A 14 -40.29 -45.32 -35.27
C HIS A 14 -40.40 -46.21 -34.01
N LEU A 15 -40.61 -45.58 -32.86
CA LEU A 15 -41.57 -46.03 -31.87
C LEU A 15 -42.32 -44.81 -31.35
N GLY A 16 -43.61 -44.73 -31.71
CA GLY A 16 -44.54 -43.76 -31.16
C GLY A 16 -44.73 -44.04 -29.68
N LEU A 17 -44.11 -43.22 -28.84
CA LEU A 17 -44.49 -43.01 -27.46
C LEU A 17 -44.88 -41.54 -27.35
N GLU A 18 -46.13 -41.34 -26.93
CA GLU A 18 -46.77 -40.06 -26.71
C GLU A 18 -45.87 -39.15 -25.87
N ARG A 19 -45.70 -37.89 -26.32
CA ARG A 19 -45.05 -36.81 -25.57
C ARG A 19 -45.90 -36.45 -24.35
N LEU A 20 -45.85 -37.27 -23.31
CA LEU A 20 -46.03 -36.78 -21.94
C LEU A 20 -44.88 -35.82 -21.63
N ASP A 21 -45.24 -34.65 -21.12
CA ASP A 21 -44.37 -33.49 -20.95
C ASP A 21 -43.07 -33.87 -20.22
N SER A 22 -41.91 -33.65 -20.86
CA SER A 22 -40.59 -34.08 -20.34
C SER A 22 -40.27 -33.52 -18.95
N SER A 23 -40.99 -32.48 -18.55
CA SER A 23 -40.90 -31.83 -17.25
C SER A 23 -41.48 -32.64 -16.09
N ASP A 24 -42.64 -33.28 -16.29
CA ASP A 24 -43.31 -34.05 -15.23
C ASP A 24 -42.50 -35.29 -14.85
N LYS A 25 -41.88 -35.92 -15.85
CA LYS A 25 -40.98 -37.07 -15.64
C LYS A 25 -39.73 -36.71 -14.83
N LEU A 26 -39.20 -35.49 -15.00
CA LEU A 26 -38.06 -35.00 -14.21
C LEU A 26 -38.45 -34.83 -12.73
N LEU A 27 -39.61 -34.22 -12.46
CA LEU A 27 -40.15 -34.06 -11.12
C LEU A 27 -40.47 -35.39 -10.43
N GLU A 28 -40.95 -36.37 -11.19
CA GLU A 28 -41.20 -37.73 -10.68
C GLU A 28 -39.88 -38.42 -10.30
N THR A 29 -38.89 -38.35 -11.19
CA THR A 29 -37.56 -38.96 -10.96
C THR A 29 -36.86 -38.33 -9.76
N LEU A 30 -36.83 -37.00 -9.68
CA LEU A 30 -36.23 -36.28 -8.56
C LEU A 30 -37.05 -36.41 -7.27
N GLY A 31 -38.37 -36.55 -7.38
CA GLY A 31 -39.23 -36.89 -6.26
C GLY A 31 -38.87 -38.24 -5.66
N TRP A 32 -38.71 -39.26 -6.50
CA TRP A 32 -38.25 -40.57 -6.05
C TRP A 32 -36.86 -40.50 -5.39
N TYR A 33 -35.94 -39.72 -5.97
CA TYR A 33 -34.62 -39.50 -5.37
C TYR A 33 -34.72 -38.86 -3.97
N VAL A 34 -35.49 -37.77 -3.82
CA VAL A 34 -35.73 -37.11 -2.53
C VAL A 34 -36.34 -38.07 -1.51
N ASP A 35 -37.29 -38.90 -1.94
CA ASP A 35 -38.03 -39.80 -1.05
C ASP A 35 -37.24 -41.03 -0.62
N LYS A 36 -36.32 -41.52 -1.47
CA LYS A 36 -35.70 -42.84 -1.31
C LYS A 36 -34.18 -42.80 -1.15
N MET A 37 -33.50 -41.95 -1.91
CA MET A 37 -32.05 -41.97 -2.01
C MET A 37 -31.40 -40.88 -1.15
N LEU A 38 -31.87 -39.64 -1.24
CA LEU A 38 -31.29 -38.51 -0.52
C LEU A 38 -31.18 -38.74 1.00
N PRO A 39 -32.18 -39.28 1.72
CA PRO A 39 -32.04 -39.53 3.16
C PRO A 39 -30.87 -40.46 3.47
N LEU A 40 -30.70 -41.51 2.66
CA LEU A 40 -29.62 -42.48 2.81
C LEU A 40 -28.26 -41.86 2.45
N GLU A 41 -28.21 -41.00 1.43
CA GLU A 41 -27.00 -40.24 1.10
C GLU A 41 -26.60 -39.31 2.23
N MET A 42 -27.53 -38.56 2.83
CA MET A 42 -27.22 -37.66 3.94
C MET A 42 -26.67 -38.39 5.18
N THR A 43 -27.05 -39.66 5.42
CA THR A 43 -26.43 -40.46 6.50
C THR A 43 -24.93 -40.71 6.28
N ARG A 44 -24.46 -40.64 5.03
CA ARG A 44 -23.03 -40.77 4.70
C ARG A 44 -22.34 -39.43 4.48
N VAL A 45 -23.00 -38.48 3.80
CA VAL A 45 -22.42 -37.18 3.47
C VAL A 45 -22.14 -36.38 4.74
N CYS A 46 -23.08 -36.31 5.70
CA CYS A 46 -22.91 -35.47 6.89
C CYS A 46 -21.70 -35.88 7.76
N PRO A 47 -21.49 -37.17 8.09
CA PRO A 47 -20.33 -37.55 8.92
C PRO A 47 -18.96 -37.38 8.25
N HIS A 48 -18.92 -37.34 6.92
CA HIS A 48 -17.66 -37.23 6.15
C HIS A 48 -17.40 -35.82 5.63
N SER A 49 -18.33 -34.90 5.84
CA SER A 49 -18.17 -33.49 5.49
C SER A 49 -17.77 -32.71 6.76
N PRO A 50 -16.85 -31.73 6.66
CA PRO A 50 -16.50 -30.88 7.80
C PRO A 50 -17.74 -30.14 8.30
N GLU A 51 -17.98 -30.13 9.62
CA GLU A 51 -19.13 -29.43 10.19
C GLU A 51 -19.16 -27.97 9.72
N PRO A 52 -20.34 -27.39 9.44
CA PRO A 52 -20.44 -25.98 9.11
C PRO A 52 -19.93 -25.14 10.28
N GLU A 53 -18.87 -24.37 10.07
CA GLU A 53 -18.53 -23.31 11.02
C GLU A 53 -19.63 -22.24 10.93
N GLY A 54 -20.38 -22.06 12.02
CA GLY A 54 -21.47 -21.09 12.10
C GLY A 54 -22.80 -21.59 11.55
N THR A 55 -23.81 -20.71 11.60
CA THR A 55 -25.15 -21.00 11.11
C THR A 55 -25.31 -20.49 9.67
N CYS A 56 -25.62 -21.37 8.74
CA CYS A 56 -25.98 -20.97 7.38
C CYS A 56 -27.43 -20.49 7.36
N HIS A 57 -27.65 -19.17 7.30
CA HIS A 57 -29.00 -18.64 7.14
C HIS A 57 -29.38 -18.49 5.67
N ILE A 58 -28.42 -18.17 4.81
CA ILE A 58 -28.64 -17.95 3.38
C ILE A 58 -27.72 -18.87 2.57
N LEU A 59 -28.33 -19.75 1.78
CA LEU A 59 -27.60 -20.60 0.83
C LEU A 59 -27.84 -20.11 -0.60
N VAL A 60 -26.79 -19.69 -1.27
CA VAL A 60 -26.82 -19.37 -2.70
C VAL A 60 -26.56 -20.63 -3.50
N LEU A 61 -27.45 -20.95 -4.44
CA LEU A 61 -27.34 -22.12 -5.29
C LEU A 61 -27.27 -21.72 -6.76
N LEU A 62 -26.20 -22.15 -7.42
CA LEU A 62 -26.08 -22.03 -8.87
C LEU A 62 -26.78 -23.20 -9.53
N VAL A 63 -27.86 -22.92 -10.26
CA VAL A 63 -28.72 -23.98 -10.79
C VAL A 63 -28.21 -24.45 -12.15
N GLY A 64 -27.85 -25.74 -12.22
CA GLY A 64 -27.47 -26.45 -13.44
C GLY A 64 -28.48 -27.52 -13.86
N TYR A 65 -28.03 -28.52 -14.61
CA TYR A 65 -28.84 -29.69 -14.99
C TYR A 65 -28.85 -30.79 -13.93
N SER A 66 -27.82 -30.85 -13.08
CA SER A 66 -27.72 -31.81 -11.96
C SER A 66 -28.25 -31.13 -10.70
N LEU A 67 -29.39 -31.60 -10.19
CA LEU A 67 -30.07 -31.00 -9.04
C LEU A 67 -29.77 -31.76 -7.75
N GLU A 68 -29.38 -33.01 -7.84
CA GLU A 68 -29.09 -33.91 -6.72
C GLU A 68 -28.01 -33.34 -5.78
N PRO A 69 -26.85 -32.84 -6.25
CA PRO A 69 -25.85 -32.24 -5.37
C PRO A 69 -26.37 -30.98 -4.66
N LEU A 70 -27.22 -30.19 -5.33
CA LEU A 70 -27.82 -28.99 -4.74
C LEU A 70 -28.77 -29.38 -3.59
N LEU A 71 -29.57 -30.43 -3.77
CA LEU A 71 -30.44 -30.95 -2.71
C LEU A 71 -29.63 -31.47 -1.50
N GLN A 72 -28.49 -32.13 -1.74
CA GLN A 72 -27.56 -32.52 -0.67
C GLN A 72 -27.06 -31.30 0.11
N THR A 73 -26.65 -30.22 -0.57
CA THR A 73 -26.19 -28.99 0.10
C THR A 73 -27.27 -28.30 0.90
N ILE A 74 -28.52 -28.32 0.44
CA ILE A 74 -29.68 -27.79 1.17
C ILE A 74 -29.89 -28.57 2.48
N CYS A 75 -29.90 -29.90 2.41
CA CYS A 75 -30.03 -30.76 3.59
C CYS A 75 -28.83 -30.65 4.55
N PHE A 76 -27.63 -30.40 4.03
CA PHE A 76 -26.43 -30.25 4.86
C PHE A 76 -26.40 -28.93 5.62
N TYR A 77 -26.67 -27.81 4.92
CA TYR A 77 -26.56 -26.48 5.51
C TYR A 77 -27.81 -26.02 6.26
N GLN A 78 -28.97 -26.65 6.04
CA GLN A 78 -30.24 -26.29 6.69
C GLN A 78 -30.57 -24.77 6.59
N PRO A 79 -30.55 -24.15 5.39
CA PRO A 79 -30.70 -22.70 5.26
C PRO A 79 -32.13 -22.22 5.56
N LYS A 80 -32.27 -20.99 6.06
CA LYS A 80 -33.59 -20.32 6.23
C LYS A 80 -34.06 -19.65 4.93
N ARG A 81 -33.11 -19.26 4.08
CA ARG A 81 -33.35 -18.64 2.78
C ARG A 81 -32.42 -19.25 1.73
N ILE A 82 -32.97 -19.54 0.56
CA ILE A 82 -32.22 -19.97 -0.61
C ILE A 82 -32.27 -18.87 -1.67
N VAL A 83 -31.11 -18.50 -2.19
CA VAL A 83 -30.94 -17.57 -3.32
C VAL A 83 -30.54 -18.38 -4.54
N LEU A 84 -31.46 -18.54 -5.48
CA LEU A 84 -31.25 -19.25 -6.73
C LEU A 84 -30.62 -18.31 -7.76
N VAL A 85 -29.53 -18.76 -8.37
CA VAL A 85 -28.93 -18.12 -9.54
C VAL A 85 -29.31 -18.92 -10.77
N LEU A 86 -30.33 -18.44 -11.48
CA LEU A 86 -30.94 -19.15 -12.62
C LEU A 86 -30.46 -18.60 -13.96
N SER A 87 -30.05 -19.50 -14.86
CA SER A 87 -29.86 -19.17 -16.27
C SER A 87 -31.20 -18.92 -16.93
N LYS A 88 -31.25 -18.03 -17.93
CA LYS A 88 -32.48 -17.81 -18.72
C LYS A 88 -33.03 -19.08 -19.37
N ASN A 89 -32.14 -19.97 -19.80
CA ASN A 89 -32.51 -21.19 -20.52
C ASN A 89 -31.71 -22.40 -20.05
N TYR A 90 -32.43 -23.53 -19.93
CA TYR A 90 -31.97 -24.88 -19.64
C TYR A 90 -32.41 -25.82 -20.77
N GLY A 91 -31.89 -25.59 -21.98
CA GLY A 91 -32.38 -26.26 -23.18
C GLY A 91 -33.68 -25.61 -23.63
N SER A 92 -34.79 -26.36 -23.61
CA SER A 92 -36.13 -25.84 -23.89
C SER A 92 -36.85 -25.26 -22.67
N THR A 93 -36.30 -25.45 -21.47
CA THR A 93 -36.91 -25.00 -20.22
C THR A 93 -36.42 -23.60 -19.85
N VAL A 94 -37.35 -22.69 -19.55
CA VAL A 94 -37.05 -21.33 -19.09
C VAL A 94 -36.64 -21.35 -17.62
N GLY A 95 -35.79 -20.40 -17.20
CA GLY A 95 -35.20 -20.36 -15.87
C GLY A 95 -36.22 -20.32 -14.74
N ASP A 96 -37.27 -19.50 -14.89
CA ASP A 96 -38.38 -19.42 -13.93
C ASP A 96 -39.04 -20.78 -13.64
N VAL A 97 -39.29 -21.56 -14.69
CA VAL A 97 -39.88 -22.90 -14.59
C VAL A 97 -38.94 -23.84 -13.82
N MET A 98 -37.63 -23.74 -14.06
CA MET A 98 -36.62 -24.50 -13.29
C MET A 98 -36.60 -24.09 -11.81
N GLY A 99 -36.72 -22.79 -11.52
CA GLY A 99 -36.88 -22.29 -10.15
C GLY A 99 -38.10 -22.90 -9.46
N GLY A 100 -39.23 -22.97 -10.16
CA GLY A 100 -40.44 -23.63 -9.67
C GLY A 100 -40.28 -25.13 -9.40
N TYR A 101 -39.45 -25.85 -10.17
CA TYR A 101 -39.11 -27.25 -9.86
C TYR A 101 -38.34 -27.37 -8.55
N ILE A 102 -37.34 -26.52 -8.34
CA ILE A 102 -36.54 -26.52 -7.11
C ILE A 102 -37.41 -26.16 -5.92
N GLU A 103 -38.28 -25.16 -6.05
CA GLU A 103 -39.22 -24.78 -4.98
C GLU A 103 -40.12 -25.93 -4.55
N ARG A 104 -40.66 -26.71 -5.50
CA ARG A 104 -41.43 -27.92 -5.19
C ARG A 104 -40.58 -29.01 -4.53
N LEU A 105 -39.33 -29.21 -4.96
CA LEU A 105 -38.43 -30.20 -4.37
C LEU A 105 -38.05 -29.82 -2.94
N VAL A 106 -37.77 -28.54 -2.67
CA VAL A 106 -37.51 -28.05 -1.30
C VAL A 106 -38.74 -28.21 -0.42
N GLY A 107 -39.95 -27.93 -0.93
CA GLY A 107 -41.19 -28.23 -0.21
C GLY A 107 -41.30 -29.70 0.20
N ARG A 108 -40.94 -30.62 -0.70
CA ARG A 108 -40.86 -32.07 -0.39
C ARG A 108 -39.80 -32.40 0.66
N LEU A 109 -38.65 -31.70 0.69
CA LEU A 109 -37.64 -31.88 1.74
C LEU A 109 -38.23 -31.56 3.12
N VAL A 110 -39.03 -30.50 3.23
CA VAL A 110 -39.74 -30.13 4.46
C VAL A 110 -40.77 -31.20 4.84
N GLU A 111 -41.60 -31.64 3.90
CA GLU A 111 -42.61 -32.71 4.13
C GLU A 111 -41.97 -34.01 4.63
N ARG A 112 -40.77 -34.33 4.12
CA ARG A 112 -39.99 -35.51 4.52
C ARG A 112 -39.15 -35.30 5.77
N ARG A 113 -39.21 -34.12 6.41
CA ARG A 113 -38.40 -33.76 7.59
C ARG A 113 -36.89 -33.90 7.35
N LEU A 114 -36.47 -33.66 6.12
CA LEU A 114 -35.05 -33.50 5.77
C LEU A 114 -34.57 -32.06 6.02
N LEU A 115 -35.51 -31.14 6.21
CA LEU A 115 -35.27 -29.78 6.70
C LEU A 115 -35.96 -29.58 8.05
N GLU A 116 -35.27 -28.90 8.96
CA GLU A 116 -35.77 -28.62 10.33
C GLU A 116 -36.80 -27.49 10.37
N HIS A 117 -36.77 -26.59 9.38
CA HIS A 117 -37.62 -25.42 9.29
C HIS A 117 -38.09 -25.16 7.86
N GLU A 118 -39.09 -24.29 7.73
CA GLU A 118 -39.49 -23.76 6.44
C GLU A 118 -38.37 -22.88 5.85
N THR A 119 -38.10 -23.07 4.56
CA THR A 119 -37.05 -22.36 3.83
C THR A 119 -37.67 -21.50 2.75
N THR A 120 -37.39 -20.20 2.78
CA THR A 120 -37.83 -19.26 1.73
C THR A 120 -36.92 -19.34 0.51
N ILE A 121 -37.45 -19.12 -0.70
CA ILE A 121 -36.67 -19.26 -1.94
C ILE A 121 -36.91 -18.04 -2.84
N GLY A 122 -35.82 -17.45 -3.33
CA GLY A 122 -35.84 -16.32 -4.24
C GLY A 122 -34.52 -16.17 -4.99
N PRO A 123 -34.21 -15.01 -5.58
CA PRO A 123 -35.06 -13.83 -5.64
C PRO A 123 -36.17 -13.97 -6.68
N LYS A 124 -37.34 -13.43 -6.36
CA LYS A 124 -38.49 -13.29 -7.25
C LYS A 124 -38.70 -11.81 -7.57
N ASP A 125 -39.25 -11.50 -8.75
CA ASP A 125 -39.68 -10.15 -9.10
C ASP A 125 -41.02 -9.79 -8.46
N ASP A 126 -41.50 -8.56 -8.69
CA ASP A 126 -42.76 -8.06 -8.13
C ASP A 126 -43.99 -8.86 -8.59
N GLN A 127 -43.87 -9.66 -9.65
CA GLN A 127 -44.91 -10.54 -10.17
C GLN A 127 -44.81 -11.97 -9.62
N GLY A 128 -43.79 -12.25 -8.80
CA GLY A 128 -43.54 -13.56 -8.19
C GLY A 128 -42.75 -14.52 -9.07
N TYR A 129 -42.23 -14.09 -10.22
CA TYR A 129 -41.38 -14.91 -11.09
C TYR A 129 -39.94 -14.88 -10.62
N PHE A 130 -39.22 -15.99 -10.73
CA PHE A 130 -37.81 -16.03 -10.36
C PHE A 130 -36.97 -15.14 -11.27
N ARG A 131 -36.04 -14.37 -10.67
CA ARG A 131 -35.13 -13.52 -11.44
C ARG A 131 -34.08 -14.37 -12.16
N GLU A 132 -33.99 -14.19 -13.47
CA GLU A 132 -33.03 -14.89 -14.32
C GLU A 132 -31.82 -14.01 -14.67
N VAL A 133 -30.66 -14.65 -14.86
CA VAL A 133 -29.43 -13.97 -15.28
C VAL A 133 -28.90 -14.51 -16.61
N LYS A 134 -28.22 -13.62 -17.35
CA LYS A 134 -27.38 -14.05 -18.47
C LYS A 134 -26.24 -14.89 -17.92
N SER A 135 -25.90 -15.99 -18.58
CA SER A 135 -24.84 -16.92 -18.16
C SER A 135 -23.42 -16.35 -18.37
N ASN A 136 -23.11 -15.20 -17.79
CA ASN A 136 -21.78 -14.63 -17.75
C ASN A 136 -21.40 -14.18 -16.32
N PRO A 137 -20.10 -14.07 -16.00
CA PRO A 137 -19.66 -13.81 -14.64
C PRO A 137 -20.20 -12.49 -14.06
N ALA A 138 -20.21 -11.42 -14.86
CA ALA A 138 -20.58 -10.09 -14.39
C ALA A 138 -22.05 -9.97 -13.96
N HIS A 139 -22.98 -10.63 -14.67
CA HIS A 139 -24.40 -10.59 -14.30
C HIS A 139 -24.67 -11.42 -13.06
N VAL A 140 -23.99 -12.57 -12.89
CA VAL A 140 -24.07 -13.36 -11.65
C VAL A 140 -23.52 -12.57 -10.47
N PHE A 141 -22.33 -11.99 -10.61
CA PHE A 141 -21.71 -11.17 -9.56
C PHE A 141 -22.65 -10.03 -9.15
N ARG A 142 -23.23 -9.32 -10.13
CA ARG A 142 -24.14 -8.20 -9.86
C ARG A 142 -25.43 -8.63 -9.18
N LEU A 143 -26.03 -9.75 -9.60
CA LEU A 143 -27.21 -10.30 -8.92
C LEU A 143 -26.89 -10.54 -7.44
N LEU A 144 -25.80 -11.26 -7.15
CA LEU A 144 -25.44 -11.58 -5.77
C LEU A 144 -25.13 -10.32 -4.96
N LEU A 145 -24.44 -9.36 -5.54
CA LEU A 145 -24.20 -8.07 -4.90
C LEU A 145 -25.51 -7.34 -4.56
N ASP A 146 -26.47 -7.30 -5.48
CA ASP A 146 -27.75 -6.62 -5.26
C ASP A 146 -28.57 -7.33 -4.17
N GLU A 147 -28.56 -8.66 -4.15
CA GLU A 147 -29.36 -9.49 -3.23
C GLU A 147 -28.77 -9.64 -1.82
N LEU A 148 -27.45 -9.55 -1.68
CA LEU A 148 -26.75 -9.94 -0.45
C LEU A 148 -25.92 -8.82 0.20
N LYS A 149 -25.84 -7.62 -0.40
CA LYS A 149 -25.05 -6.49 0.14
C LYS A 149 -25.36 -6.07 1.58
N SER A 150 -26.57 -6.36 2.07
CA SER A 150 -27.01 -6.04 3.44
C SER A 150 -26.91 -7.22 4.39
N GLU A 151 -26.51 -8.40 3.90
CA GLU A 151 -26.46 -9.62 4.67
C GLU A 151 -25.07 -9.80 5.30
N PRO A 152 -24.99 -10.26 6.56
CA PRO A 152 -23.72 -10.56 7.22
C PRO A 152 -23.00 -11.74 6.53
N PRO A 153 -21.74 -11.60 6.08
CA PRO A 153 -21.03 -12.61 5.31
C PRO A 153 -20.94 -13.99 5.97
N GLU A 154 -20.83 -14.03 7.29
CA GLU A 154 -20.71 -15.25 8.10
C GLU A 154 -21.99 -16.11 8.09
N GLN A 155 -23.12 -15.56 7.64
CA GLN A 155 -24.40 -16.26 7.56
C GLN A 155 -24.73 -16.76 6.14
N VAL A 156 -23.87 -16.44 5.18
CA VAL A 156 -24.06 -16.76 3.76
C VAL A 156 -23.10 -17.86 3.35
N VAL A 157 -23.60 -18.80 2.54
CA VAL A 157 -22.77 -19.80 1.85
C VAL A 157 -23.10 -19.76 0.36
N VAL A 158 -22.06 -19.74 -0.49
CA VAL A 158 -22.21 -19.82 -1.94
C VAL A 158 -21.78 -21.20 -2.42
N ASP A 159 -22.74 -22.02 -2.84
CA ASP A 159 -22.45 -23.31 -3.46
C ASP A 159 -22.18 -23.13 -4.96
N ILE A 160 -20.97 -23.50 -5.37
CA ILE A 160 -20.49 -23.36 -6.75
C ILE A 160 -20.53 -24.68 -7.54
N THR A 161 -21.20 -25.71 -7.02
CA THR A 161 -21.25 -27.05 -7.62
C THR A 161 -21.97 -27.03 -8.97
N GLY A 162 -23.04 -26.25 -9.05
CA GLY A 162 -23.94 -26.25 -10.19
C GLY A 162 -23.69 -25.16 -11.23
N ALA A 163 -24.44 -25.29 -12.33
CA ALA A 163 -24.49 -24.38 -13.48
C ALA A 163 -23.26 -24.36 -14.42
N ARG A 164 -23.26 -23.40 -15.35
CA ARG A 164 -22.19 -23.23 -16.34
C ARG A 164 -20.96 -22.63 -15.66
N LYS A 165 -19.76 -23.01 -16.12
CA LYS A 165 -18.47 -22.48 -15.62
C LYS A 165 -18.40 -20.95 -15.59
N SER A 166 -19.06 -20.26 -16.52
CA SER A 166 -19.13 -18.80 -16.55
C SER A 166 -19.96 -18.21 -15.39
N MET A 167 -20.99 -18.91 -14.93
CA MET A 167 -21.78 -18.50 -13.76
C MET A 167 -21.01 -18.81 -12.47
N VAL A 168 -20.43 -20.01 -12.39
CA VAL A 168 -19.53 -20.44 -11.31
C VAL A 168 -18.44 -19.40 -11.06
N ALA A 169 -17.77 -18.92 -12.12
CA ALA A 169 -16.75 -17.88 -11.99
C ALA A 169 -17.31 -16.59 -11.35
N GLY A 170 -18.48 -16.12 -11.78
CA GLY A 170 -19.11 -14.91 -11.21
C GLY A 170 -19.46 -15.06 -9.73
N ALA A 171 -20.00 -16.20 -9.34
CA ALA A 171 -20.35 -16.49 -7.95
C ALA A 171 -19.12 -16.69 -7.06
N PHE A 172 -18.11 -17.41 -7.56
CA PHE A 172 -16.83 -17.57 -6.89
C PHE A 172 -16.17 -16.21 -6.63
N PHE A 173 -16.12 -15.33 -7.63
CA PHE A 173 -15.57 -13.99 -7.46
C PHE A 173 -16.36 -13.15 -6.47
N TYR A 174 -17.70 -13.24 -6.47
CA TYR A 174 -18.52 -12.56 -5.48
C TYR A 174 -18.20 -13.06 -4.07
N ALA A 175 -18.18 -14.38 -3.86
CA ALA A 175 -17.94 -14.96 -2.56
C ALA A 175 -16.54 -14.60 -2.03
N ALA A 176 -15.53 -14.71 -2.89
CA ALA A 176 -14.15 -14.33 -2.56
C ALA A 176 -14.03 -12.82 -2.25
N PHE A 177 -14.72 -11.96 -3.00
CA PHE A 177 -14.76 -10.52 -2.77
C PHE A 177 -15.48 -10.12 -1.48
N ALA A 178 -16.63 -10.74 -1.20
CA ALA A 178 -17.48 -10.44 -0.05
C ALA A 178 -17.02 -11.14 1.25
N GLY A 179 -16.01 -12.02 1.17
CA GLY A 179 -15.55 -12.80 2.32
C GLY A 179 -16.57 -13.87 2.75
N VAL A 180 -17.40 -14.34 1.83
CA VAL A 180 -18.46 -15.34 2.07
C VAL A 180 -17.90 -16.74 1.85
N ALA A 181 -18.39 -17.72 2.61
CA ALA A 181 -17.98 -19.12 2.49
C ALA A 181 -18.33 -19.69 1.11
N ILE A 182 -17.36 -20.35 0.48
CA ILE A 182 -17.52 -21.01 -0.82
C ILE A 182 -17.66 -22.51 -0.56
N SER A 183 -18.73 -23.12 -1.03
CA SER A 183 -18.96 -24.55 -0.92
C SER A 183 -19.01 -25.23 -2.28
N TYR A 184 -18.64 -26.50 -2.33
CA TYR A 184 -18.87 -27.36 -3.47
C TYR A 184 -19.06 -28.81 -3.02
N VAL A 185 -19.80 -29.58 -3.82
CA VAL A 185 -19.91 -31.02 -3.66
C VAL A 185 -18.82 -31.69 -4.48
N GLU A 186 -17.92 -32.37 -3.80
CA GLU A 186 -16.87 -33.17 -4.40
C GLU A 186 -17.27 -34.65 -4.43
N PHE A 187 -16.70 -35.37 -5.39
CA PHE A 187 -16.65 -36.82 -5.41
C PHE A 187 -15.21 -37.22 -5.76
N ASP A 188 -14.72 -38.28 -5.14
CA ASP A 188 -13.39 -38.81 -5.45
C ASP A 188 -13.39 -39.43 -6.88
N ASP A 189 -12.34 -39.14 -7.64
CA ASP A 189 -12.15 -39.57 -9.04
C ASP A 189 -12.22 -41.10 -9.20
N THR A 190 -11.90 -41.87 -8.16
CA THR A 190 -12.05 -43.33 -8.16
C THR A 190 -13.50 -43.81 -8.13
N ASN A 191 -14.45 -42.90 -7.86
CA ASN A 191 -15.87 -43.15 -7.68
C ASN A 191 -16.72 -42.62 -8.84
N TYR A 192 -16.13 -42.33 -9.99
CA TYR A 192 -16.86 -41.89 -11.17
C TYR A 192 -17.21 -43.05 -12.09
N ASN A 193 -18.49 -43.33 -12.26
CA ASN A 193 -18.94 -44.36 -13.19
C ASN A 193 -18.97 -43.79 -14.62
N LEU A 194 -17.91 -44.07 -15.39
CA LEU A 194 -17.75 -43.60 -16.78
C LEU A 194 -18.88 -44.08 -17.71
N VAL A 195 -19.44 -45.27 -17.46
CA VAL A 195 -20.51 -45.84 -18.31
C VAL A 195 -21.82 -45.08 -18.11
N LEU A 196 -22.13 -44.73 -16.85
CA LEU A 196 -23.35 -44.00 -16.50
C LEU A 196 -23.16 -42.47 -16.56
N GLY A 197 -21.93 -42.00 -16.72
CA GLY A 197 -21.60 -40.58 -16.74
C GLY A 197 -21.96 -39.85 -15.45
N ARG A 198 -21.85 -40.53 -14.30
CA ARG A 198 -22.23 -40.00 -12.99
C ARG A 198 -21.37 -40.58 -11.86
N PRO A 199 -21.16 -39.84 -10.77
CA PRO A 199 -20.54 -40.38 -9.57
C PRO A 199 -21.38 -41.52 -8.98
N GLU A 200 -20.71 -42.47 -8.32
CA GLU A 200 -21.38 -43.47 -7.50
C GLU A 200 -22.07 -42.80 -6.32
N GLY A 201 -23.32 -43.20 -6.04
CA GLY A 201 -24.09 -42.66 -4.92
C GLY A 201 -23.39 -42.89 -3.58
N TYR A 202 -23.76 -42.07 -2.57
CA TYR A 202 -23.28 -42.17 -1.19
C TYR A 202 -21.79 -41.84 -0.93
N ARG A 203 -21.05 -41.33 -1.92
CA ARG A 203 -19.62 -41.00 -1.79
C ARG A 203 -19.31 -39.52 -2.02
N SER A 204 -20.32 -38.68 -2.13
CA SER A 204 -20.11 -37.24 -2.19
C SER A 204 -19.67 -36.68 -0.84
N VAL A 205 -18.86 -35.63 -0.88
CA VAL A 205 -18.44 -34.87 0.29
C VAL A 205 -18.68 -33.41 0.01
N ILE A 206 -19.32 -32.70 0.93
CA ILE A 206 -19.53 -31.26 0.81
C ILE A 206 -18.31 -30.58 1.44
N ARG A 207 -17.54 -29.86 0.62
CA ARG A 207 -16.34 -29.16 1.04
C ARG A 207 -16.53 -27.66 1.01
N ARG A 208 -15.64 -26.98 1.72
CA ARG A 208 -15.43 -25.53 1.62
C ARG A 208 -14.15 -25.27 0.85
N LEU A 209 -14.19 -24.29 -0.05
CA LEU A 209 -12.99 -23.78 -0.69
C LEU A 209 -12.46 -22.60 0.13
N PRO A 210 -11.17 -22.62 0.52
CA PRO A 210 -10.58 -21.47 1.17
C PRO A 210 -10.55 -20.29 0.19
N ASN A 211 -10.77 -19.08 0.71
CA ASN A 211 -10.75 -17.88 -0.12
C ASN A 211 -9.32 -17.59 -0.59
N PRO A 212 -9.03 -17.59 -1.91
CA PRO A 212 -7.67 -17.38 -2.40
C PRO A 212 -7.10 -16.00 -2.04
N TYR A 213 -7.94 -14.98 -1.85
CA TYR A 213 -7.46 -13.67 -1.42
C TYR A 213 -6.82 -13.71 -0.04
N THR A 214 -7.39 -14.49 0.89
CA THR A 214 -6.85 -14.66 2.24
C THR A 214 -5.73 -15.70 2.25
N THR A 215 -5.91 -16.82 1.55
CA THR A 215 -4.93 -17.92 1.49
C THR A 215 -3.60 -17.51 0.86
N PHE A 216 -3.59 -16.51 -0.02
CA PHE A 216 -2.37 -16.02 -0.66
C PHE A 216 -2.08 -14.54 -0.38
N ALA A 217 -2.83 -13.91 0.53
CA ALA A 217 -2.72 -12.49 0.90
C ALA A 217 -2.64 -11.54 -0.33
N LEU A 218 -3.43 -11.83 -1.37
CA LEU A 218 -3.28 -11.21 -2.70
C LEU A 218 -3.48 -9.70 -2.67
N ARG A 219 -4.40 -9.21 -1.83
CA ARG A 219 -4.70 -7.78 -1.69
C ARG A 219 -3.60 -7.07 -0.91
N GLU A 220 -3.06 -7.73 0.09
CA GLU A 220 -2.08 -7.22 1.04
C GLU A 220 -0.75 -6.93 0.33
N TRP A 221 -0.36 -7.75 -0.65
CA TRP A 221 0.80 -7.45 -1.51
C TRP A 221 0.65 -6.13 -2.28
N GLY A 222 -0.53 -5.87 -2.84
CA GLY A 222 -0.82 -4.58 -3.48
C GLY A 222 -0.75 -3.41 -2.50
N ARG A 223 -1.20 -3.63 -1.25
CA ARG A 223 -1.12 -2.65 -0.17
C ARG A 223 0.33 -2.37 0.25
N VAL A 224 1.19 -3.38 0.38
CA VAL A 224 2.62 -3.21 0.70
C VAL A 224 3.31 -2.34 -0.34
N ARG A 225 3.12 -2.66 -1.63
CA ARG A 225 3.67 -1.84 -2.73
C ARG A 225 3.18 -0.39 -2.64
N HIS A 226 1.88 -0.19 -2.40
CA HIS A 226 1.32 1.16 -2.26
C HIS A 226 1.96 1.92 -1.09
N LEU A 227 2.07 1.29 0.08
CA LEU A 227 2.69 1.89 1.27
C LEU A 227 4.18 2.22 1.03
N TYR A 228 4.91 1.30 0.39
CA TYR A 228 6.32 1.52 0.02
C TYR A 228 6.50 2.74 -0.89
N THR A 229 5.72 2.81 -1.97
CA THR A 229 5.79 3.93 -2.93
C THR A 229 5.36 5.27 -2.33
N HIS A 230 4.67 5.25 -1.19
CA HIS A 230 4.29 6.43 -0.41
C HIS A 230 5.19 6.65 0.81
N TYR A 231 6.36 5.99 0.87
CA TYR A 231 7.34 6.12 1.96
C TYR A 231 6.76 5.79 3.35
N ASN A 232 5.69 4.99 3.40
CA ASN A 232 5.15 4.49 4.66
C ASN A 232 5.74 3.10 4.96
N PHE A 233 7.05 3.07 5.19
CA PHE A 233 7.82 1.84 5.37
C PHE A 233 7.40 1.06 6.62
N ARG A 234 7.07 1.76 7.71
CA ARG A 234 6.61 1.13 8.95
C ARG A 234 5.32 0.36 8.75
N SER A 235 4.30 1.00 8.18
CA SER A 235 3.02 0.29 7.93
C SER A 235 3.18 -0.82 6.90
N ALA A 236 4.09 -0.68 5.93
CA ALA A 236 4.40 -1.77 5.00
C ALA A 236 5.00 -2.98 5.73
N GLN A 237 5.90 -2.77 6.69
CA GLN A 237 6.43 -3.83 7.55
C GLN A 237 5.35 -4.47 8.42
N GLU A 238 4.43 -3.68 8.98
CA GLU A 238 3.33 -4.20 9.79
C GLU A 238 2.45 -5.15 8.98
N VAL A 239 2.06 -4.77 7.74
CA VAL A 239 1.31 -5.65 6.83
C VAL A 239 2.09 -6.92 6.48
N LEU A 240 3.40 -6.80 6.21
CA LEU A 240 4.22 -7.97 5.92
C LEU A 240 4.29 -8.93 7.11
N ASN A 241 4.52 -8.42 8.32
CA ASN A 241 4.66 -9.25 9.52
C ASN A 241 3.34 -9.86 9.99
N GLN A 242 2.23 -9.12 9.90
CA GLN A 242 0.94 -9.52 10.46
C GLN A 242 0.07 -10.29 9.46
N ASP A 243 0.11 -9.91 8.18
CA ASP A 243 -0.86 -10.43 7.20
C ASP A 243 -0.21 -11.37 6.17
N ILE A 244 1.04 -11.13 5.75
CA ILE A 244 1.67 -11.87 4.65
C ILE A 244 2.57 -12.99 5.15
N LEU A 245 3.53 -12.69 6.03
CA LEU A 245 4.53 -13.66 6.48
C LEU A 245 3.90 -14.89 7.14
N PRO A 246 2.83 -14.79 7.97
CA PRO A 246 2.15 -15.96 8.50
C PRO A 246 1.55 -16.85 7.41
N VAL A 247 0.96 -16.23 6.38
CA VAL A 247 0.37 -16.93 5.22
C VAL A 247 1.45 -17.62 4.38
N VAL A 248 2.56 -16.94 4.11
CA VAL A 248 3.68 -17.50 3.32
C VAL A 248 4.36 -18.65 4.06
N LYS A 249 4.34 -18.64 5.40
CA LYS A 249 4.84 -19.73 6.25
C LYS A 249 3.82 -20.84 6.51
N GLN A 250 2.57 -20.68 6.07
CA GLN A 250 1.50 -21.64 6.34
C GLN A 250 1.66 -22.91 5.49
N LEU A 251 1.36 -24.06 6.10
CA LEU A 251 1.30 -25.36 5.40
C LEU A 251 -0.01 -25.48 4.61
N ALA A 252 0.03 -26.21 3.49
CA ALA A 252 -1.19 -26.50 2.76
C ALA A 252 -2.09 -27.44 3.58
N PRO A 253 -3.43 -27.24 3.60
CA PRO A 253 -4.37 -27.99 4.44
C PRO A 253 -4.27 -29.52 4.36
N ASP A 254 -3.80 -30.05 3.21
CA ASP A 254 -3.70 -31.48 2.95
C ASP A 254 -2.26 -31.93 2.61
N SER A 255 -1.23 -31.17 3.04
CA SER A 255 0.17 -31.57 2.82
C SER A 255 1.12 -31.09 3.92
N ASP A 256 2.17 -31.88 4.18
CA ASP A 256 3.30 -31.47 5.04
C ASP A 256 4.24 -30.45 4.35
N ARG A 257 3.74 -29.72 3.36
CA ARG A 257 4.51 -28.74 2.57
C ARG A 257 3.84 -27.37 2.59
N SER A 258 4.68 -26.34 2.52
CA SER A 258 4.26 -24.95 2.39
C SER A 258 3.71 -24.69 0.98
N PHE A 259 2.83 -23.69 0.86
CA PHE A 259 2.44 -23.13 -0.44
C PHE A 259 3.60 -22.42 -1.15
N PHE A 260 4.64 -22.05 -0.40
CA PHE A 260 5.78 -21.26 -0.87
C PHE A 260 7.09 -21.97 -0.55
N GLU A 261 8.05 -21.87 -1.46
CA GLU A 261 9.40 -22.41 -1.28
C GLU A 261 10.20 -21.60 -0.24
N PRO A 262 11.20 -22.20 0.44
CA PRO A 262 11.99 -21.52 1.47
C PRO A 262 12.64 -20.21 1.00
N GLU A 263 13.09 -20.15 -0.25
CA GLU A 263 13.69 -18.95 -0.84
C GLU A 263 12.66 -17.81 -0.96
N GLN A 264 11.39 -18.13 -1.15
CA GLN A 264 10.31 -17.15 -1.22
C GLN A 264 9.98 -16.59 0.16
N ILE A 265 10.00 -17.43 1.20
CA ILE A 265 9.87 -16.98 2.60
C ILE A 265 11.02 -16.03 2.95
N GLN A 266 12.25 -16.42 2.63
CA GLN A 266 13.44 -15.60 2.85
C GLN A 266 13.33 -14.24 2.14
N ALA A 267 12.82 -14.22 0.90
CA ALA A 267 12.61 -12.98 0.16
C ALA A 267 11.68 -11.98 0.88
N VAL A 268 10.64 -12.47 1.55
CA VAL A 268 9.74 -11.64 2.38
C VAL A 268 10.47 -11.09 3.61
N GLU A 269 11.26 -11.93 4.29
CA GLU A 269 12.03 -11.53 5.48
C GLU A 269 13.13 -10.51 5.15
N GLU A 270 13.77 -10.65 3.99
CA GLU A 270 14.73 -9.67 3.48
C GLU A 270 14.05 -8.35 3.13
N LEU A 271 12.87 -8.39 2.50
CA LEU A 271 12.09 -7.17 2.27
C LEU A 271 11.80 -6.44 3.59
N ILE A 272 11.36 -7.14 4.64
CA ILE A 272 11.09 -6.52 5.95
C ILE A 272 12.32 -5.78 6.48
N LYS A 273 13.51 -6.37 6.39
CA LYS A 273 14.77 -5.75 6.80
C LYS A 273 15.13 -4.52 5.94
N ILE A 274 14.90 -4.58 4.63
CA ILE A 274 15.10 -3.43 3.73
C ILE A 274 14.13 -2.29 4.07
N LEU A 275 12.88 -2.60 4.43
CA LEU A 275 11.92 -1.59 4.86
C LEU A 275 12.32 -0.95 6.19
N GLU A 276 12.88 -1.73 7.12
CA GLU A 276 13.42 -1.23 8.39
C GLU A 276 14.55 -0.23 8.12
N PHE A 277 15.47 -0.57 7.20
CA PHE A 277 16.52 0.33 6.73
C PHE A 277 15.95 1.67 6.23
N TYR A 278 14.98 1.63 5.31
CA TYR A 278 14.40 2.85 4.75
C TYR A 278 13.59 3.66 5.76
N GLU A 279 12.93 3.00 6.71
CA GLU A 279 12.23 3.67 7.82
C GLU A 279 13.20 4.48 8.68
N LEU A 280 14.34 3.90 9.06
CA LEU A 280 15.36 4.58 9.87
C LEU A 280 15.96 5.77 9.11
N TRP A 281 16.27 5.58 7.82
CA TRP A 281 16.75 6.67 6.97
C TRP A 281 15.72 7.81 6.86
N ASP A 282 14.44 7.51 6.60
CA ASP A 282 13.40 8.53 6.45
C ASP A 282 13.08 9.26 7.77
N LYS A 283 13.38 8.64 8.92
CA LYS A 283 13.35 9.28 10.24
C LYS A 283 14.58 10.15 10.54
N GLY A 284 15.63 10.06 9.73
CA GLY A 284 16.91 10.75 9.96
C GLY A 284 17.85 10.02 10.92
N ASP A 285 17.59 8.74 11.21
CA ASP A 285 18.51 7.87 11.97
C ASP A 285 19.49 7.19 10.99
N PHE A 286 20.46 7.96 10.50
CA PHE A 286 21.40 7.46 9.48
C PHE A 286 22.33 6.38 10.04
N GLN A 287 22.67 6.41 11.33
CA GLN A 287 23.48 5.35 11.95
C GLN A 287 22.67 4.06 12.09
N GLY A 288 21.42 4.15 12.57
CA GLY A 288 20.52 3.01 12.62
C GLY A 288 20.31 2.40 11.24
N ALA A 289 20.04 3.23 10.23
CA ALA A 289 19.94 2.77 8.84
C ALA A 289 21.22 2.06 8.39
N ALA A 290 22.40 2.66 8.61
CA ALA A 290 23.67 2.03 8.25
C ALA A 290 23.87 0.65 8.88
N SER A 291 23.46 0.45 10.14
CA SER A 291 23.55 -0.86 10.79
C SER A 291 22.69 -1.95 10.13
N LYS A 292 21.66 -1.53 9.38
CA LYS A 292 20.72 -2.40 8.64
C LYS A 292 21.02 -2.48 7.14
N SER A 293 22.06 -1.82 6.65
CA SER A 293 22.34 -1.71 5.21
C SER A 293 22.92 -2.97 4.57
N VAL A 294 23.22 -4.02 5.36
CA VAL A 294 23.89 -5.26 4.92
C VAL A 294 23.25 -5.90 3.68
N LEU A 295 21.95 -5.73 3.49
CA LEU A 295 21.21 -6.29 2.36
C LEU A 295 21.17 -5.39 1.10
N LEU A 296 21.63 -4.15 1.21
CA LEU A 296 21.62 -3.19 0.11
C LEU A 296 23.04 -2.94 -0.38
N PRO A 297 23.32 -3.13 -1.68
CA PRO A 297 24.57 -2.66 -2.28
C PRO A 297 24.77 -1.17 -2.01
N ASP A 298 26.02 -0.71 -1.84
CA ASP A 298 26.30 0.71 -1.56
C ASP A 298 25.65 1.65 -2.57
N ALA A 299 25.68 1.30 -3.86
CA ALA A 299 25.03 2.08 -4.93
C ALA A 299 23.50 2.19 -4.79
N SER A 300 22.86 1.32 -4.02
CA SER A 300 21.42 1.31 -3.75
C SER A 300 21.03 2.05 -2.46
N GLN A 301 22.00 2.38 -1.61
CA GLN A 301 21.77 3.10 -0.35
C GLN A 301 21.66 4.61 -0.62
N PRO A 302 20.79 5.35 0.09
CA PRO A 302 20.76 6.81 0.02
C PRO A 302 22.12 7.42 0.40
N LEU A 303 22.54 8.46 -0.31
CA LEU A 303 23.84 9.11 -0.13
C LEU A 303 24.00 9.70 1.28
N ALA A 304 22.89 10.15 1.89
CA ALA A 304 22.87 10.60 3.28
C ALA A 304 23.35 9.51 4.25
N VAL A 305 22.90 8.27 4.07
CA VAL A 305 23.39 7.15 4.87
C VAL A 305 24.87 6.94 4.61
N GLN A 306 25.31 6.89 3.36
CA GLN A 306 26.72 6.63 3.02
C GLN A 306 27.69 7.70 3.54
N LYS A 307 27.29 8.98 3.53
CA LYS A 307 28.20 10.11 3.80
C LYS A 307 28.06 10.69 5.19
N LEU A 308 26.88 10.67 5.81
CA LEU A 308 26.65 11.38 7.08
C LEU A 308 27.00 10.55 8.32
N ILE A 309 27.10 9.22 8.24
CA ILE A 309 27.44 8.35 9.40
C ILE A 309 28.59 8.87 10.26
N PRO A 310 29.75 9.30 9.69
CA PRO A 310 30.88 9.70 10.52
C PRO A 310 30.64 10.95 11.38
N LEU A 311 29.59 11.73 11.06
CA LEU A 311 29.29 13.02 11.66
C LEU A 311 27.90 13.10 12.28
N TRP A 312 27.04 12.10 12.06
CA TRP A 312 25.68 12.13 12.57
C TRP A 312 25.64 11.53 13.98
N PRO A 313 24.84 12.05 14.92
CA PRO A 313 24.76 11.48 16.26
C PRO A 313 24.11 10.08 16.20
N PRO A 314 24.55 9.14 17.05
CA PRO A 314 23.89 7.85 17.19
C PRO A 314 22.47 8.03 17.72
N ARG A 315 21.57 7.11 17.39
CA ARG A 315 20.31 6.99 18.10
C ARG A 315 20.57 6.59 19.54
N LEU A 316 19.95 7.32 20.45
CA LEU A 316 20.07 7.07 21.87
C LEU A 316 18.89 6.22 22.34
N GLU A 317 19.18 5.05 22.86
CA GLU A 317 18.21 4.21 23.56
C GLU A 317 18.20 4.62 25.04
N SER A 318 17.36 5.60 25.38
CA SER A 318 17.08 5.94 26.78
C SER A 318 15.59 5.78 27.04
N GLU A 319 15.25 5.13 28.15
CA GLU A 319 13.88 5.04 28.64
C GLU A 319 13.35 6.41 29.13
N ASP A 320 14.26 7.34 29.47
CA ASP A 320 13.93 8.71 29.89
C ASP A 320 14.13 9.72 28.76
N GLY A 321 13.04 10.41 28.41
CA GLY A 321 13.03 11.37 27.31
C GLY A 321 13.91 12.60 27.55
N GLU A 322 14.06 13.04 28.81
CA GLU A 322 14.90 14.21 29.14
C GLU A 322 16.39 13.88 28.98
N SER A 323 16.83 12.73 29.49
CA SER A 323 18.18 12.23 29.30
C SER A 323 18.53 12.05 27.81
N ALA A 324 17.62 11.45 27.02
CA ALA A 324 17.80 11.32 25.57
C ALA A 324 17.96 12.68 24.89
N ALA A 325 17.13 13.66 25.24
CA ALA A 325 17.19 15.00 24.67
C ALA A 325 18.50 15.71 25.01
N ARG A 326 18.93 15.67 26.28
CA ARG A 326 20.19 16.29 26.72
C ARG A 326 21.40 15.67 26.04
N GLN A 327 21.45 14.35 25.95
CA GLN A 327 22.52 13.65 25.25
C GLN A 327 22.54 13.98 23.76
N LEU A 328 21.37 14.09 23.11
CA LEU A 328 21.30 14.50 21.71
C LEU A 328 21.83 15.92 21.52
N VAL A 329 21.43 16.86 22.39
CA VAL A 329 21.95 18.25 22.36
C VAL A 329 23.46 18.27 22.56
N ASN A 330 23.99 17.56 23.56
CA ASN A 330 25.42 17.50 23.80
C ASN A 330 26.19 16.91 22.61
N ASN A 331 25.69 15.82 22.01
CA ASN A 331 26.31 15.21 20.83
C ASN A 331 26.27 16.17 19.62
N LEU A 332 25.15 16.88 19.43
CA LEU A 332 25.03 17.90 18.39
C LEU A 332 25.97 19.07 18.67
N ASP A 333 26.06 19.55 19.89
CA ASP A 333 26.95 20.64 20.28
C ASP A 333 28.42 20.25 20.06
N GLU A 334 28.83 19.03 20.42
CA GLU A 334 30.17 18.51 20.12
C GLU A 334 30.46 18.42 18.61
N GLN A 335 29.46 18.05 17.81
CA GLN A 335 29.56 17.93 16.35
C GLN A 335 29.42 19.28 15.61
N MET A 336 28.73 20.24 16.20
CA MET A 336 28.52 21.59 15.68
C MET A 336 29.49 22.61 16.28
N CYS A 337 30.30 22.22 17.27
CA CYS A 337 31.20 23.09 18.02
C CYS A 337 32.15 23.84 17.07
N LEU A 338 32.14 25.16 17.22
CA LEU A 338 32.92 26.11 16.41
C LEU A 338 34.38 26.25 16.90
N ASP A 339 34.71 25.69 18.07
CA ASP A 339 35.99 25.89 18.75
C ASP A 339 37.19 25.18 18.08
N HIS A 340 36.95 24.38 17.04
CA HIS A 340 38.02 23.78 16.26
C HIS A 340 37.76 23.99 14.76
N GLU A 341 38.70 24.70 14.11
CA GLU A 341 38.67 25.16 12.71
C GLU A 341 38.37 24.08 11.65
N ASN A 342 38.29 22.79 12.02
CA ASN A 342 38.03 21.66 11.13
C ASN A 342 36.80 20.79 11.53
N ARG A 343 35.97 21.18 12.51
CA ARG A 343 34.92 20.29 13.04
C ARG A 343 33.47 20.68 12.75
N SER A 344 33.15 21.96 12.58
CA SER A 344 31.75 22.37 12.41
C SER A 344 31.11 21.77 11.16
N PHE A 345 29.97 21.10 11.34
CA PHE A 345 29.14 20.56 10.26
C PHE A 345 28.81 21.60 9.17
N LEU A 346 28.58 22.86 9.56
CA LEU A 346 28.21 23.94 8.64
C LEU A 346 29.36 24.44 7.76
N LEU A 347 30.61 24.14 8.15
CA LEU A 347 31.83 24.47 7.38
C LEU A 347 32.35 23.27 6.57
N ARG A 348 31.56 22.20 6.45
CA ARG A 348 31.89 21.01 5.66
C ARG A 348 30.92 20.88 4.48
N PRO A 349 31.21 21.53 3.34
CA PRO A 349 30.25 21.67 2.24
C PRO A 349 29.69 20.35 1.77
N LEU A 350 30.53 19.33 1.57
CA LEU A 350 30.08 18.00 1.13
C LEU A 350 29.00 17.42 2.05
N PHE A 351 29.23 17.39 3.35
CA PHE A 351 28.31 16.79 4.32
C PHE A 351 27.04 17.63 4.47
N LEU A 352 27.19 18.95 4.60
CA LEU A 352 26.07 19.87 4.66
C LEU A 352 25.17 19.74 3.42
N GLY A 353 25.77 19.72 2.24
CA GLY A 353 25.02 19.64 0.99
C GLY A 353 24.34 18.30 0.77
N VAL A 354 24.97 17.17 1.17
CA VAL A 354 24.28 15.87 1.18
C VAL A 354 23.05 15.90 2.08
N TYR A 355 23.17 16.44 3.29
CA TYR A 355 22.05 16.54 4.23
C TYR A 355 20.92 17.44 3.68
N VAL A 356 21.26 18.62 3.16
CA VAL A 356 20.26 19.55 2.62
C VAL A 356 19.57 18.96 1.40
N ALA A 357 20.28 18.28 0.51
CA ALA A 357 19.69 17.61 -0.66
C ALA A 357 18.74 16.45 -0.27
N ASP A 358 19.10 15.67 0.75
CA ASP A 358 18.24 14.61 1.31
C ASP A 358 16.96 15.20 1.91
N GLU A 359 17.07 16.26 2.72
CA GLU A 359 15.91 16.93 3.31
C GLU A 359 15.04 17.67 2.27
N ILE A 360 15.61 18.27 1.22
CA ILE A 360 14.84 18.84 0.10
C ILE A 360 13.97 17.76 -0.54
N SER A 361 14.55 16.56 -0.75
CA SER A 361 13.83 15.41 -1.29
C SER A 361 12.74 14.94 -0.33
N ARG A 362 13.00 14.93 0.98
CA ARG A 362 11.99 14.63 2.01
C ARG A 362 10.84 15.64 2.04
N ILE A 363 11.14 16.94 1.95
CA ILE A 363 10.12 18.00 1.88
C ILE A 363 9.23 17.81 0.66
N GLU A 364 9.81 17.47 -0.49
CA GLU A 364 9.05 17.18 -1.70
C GLU A 364 8.09 16.00 -1.51
N ARG A 365 8.53 14.93 -0.84
CA ARG A 365 7.68 13.79 -0.49
C ARG A 365 6.53 14.18 0.43
N LEU A 366 6.79 14.96 1.48
CA LEU A 366 5.76 15.48 2.38
C LEU A 366 4.68 16.25 1.61
N MET A 367 5.07 17.05 0.61
CA MET A 367 4.14 17.83 -0.18
C MET A 367 3.35 17.00 -1.21
N ASN A 368 4.03 16.11 -1.93
CA ASN A 368 3.48 15.44 -3.10
C ASN A 368 2.77 14.12 -2.74
N LEU A 369 3.28 13.40 -1.74
CA LEU A 369 2.77 12.08 -1.34
C LEU A 369 1.86 12.18 -0.11
N HIS A 370 2.26 12.97 0.90
CA HIS A 370 1.55 13.03 2.18
C HIS A 370 0.60 14.24 2.29
N GLN A 371 0.76 15.22 1.41
CA GLN A 371 0.04 16.51 1.48
C GLN A 371 0.21 17.23 2.83
N ASP A 372 1.31 16.98 3.54
CA ASP A 372 1.66 17.65 4.80
C ASP A 372 2.43 18.94 4.55
N TYR A 373 1.69 19.95 4.11
CA TYR A 373 2.23 21.27 3.77
C TYR A 373 2.76 22.02 4.99
N ARG A 374 2.27 21.70 6.19
CA ARG A 374 2.72 22.33 7.43
C ARG A 374 4.12 21.87 7.79
N SER A 375 4.35 20.56 7.83
CA SER A 375 5.69 20.00 8.09
C SER A 375 6.67 20.39 6.99
N ALA A 376 6.23 20.38 5.73
CA ALA A 376 7.03 20.84 4.60
C ALA A 376 7.48 22.31 4.75
N LEU A 377 6.58 23.22 5.11
CA LEU A 377 6.90 24.63 5.37
C LEU A 377 7.93 24.78 6.51
N MET A 378 7.69 24.11 7.64
CA MET A 378 8.55 24.21 8.83
C MET A 378 9.97 23.70 8.53
N ARG A 379 10.09 22.57 7.84
CA ARG A 379 11.39 22.04 7.42
C ARG A 379 12.08 22.93 6.38
N ALA A 380 11.34 23.38 5.36
CA ALA A 380 11.91 24.20 4.30
C ALA A 380 12.51 25.52 4.83
N THR A 381 11.78 26.18 5.71
CA THR A 381 12.22 27.44 6.34
C THR A 381 13.33 27.23 7.37
N GLY A 382 13.34 26.10 8.09
CA GLY A 382 14.44 25.72 8.98
C GLY A 382 15.75 25.46 8.23
N LEU A 383 15.70 24.71 7.13
CA LEU A 383 16.87 24.46 6.28
C LEU A 383 17.37 25.73 5.58
N TYR A 384 16.46 26.61 5.18
CA TYR A 384 16.82 27.91 4.63
C TYR A 384 17.65 28.73 5.62
N GLU A 385 17.22 28.78 6.88
CA GLU A 385 17.95 29.43 7.98
C GLU A 385 19.30 28.76 8.24
N MET A 386 19.35 27.42 8.19
CA MET A 386 20.61 26.67 8.32
C MET A 386 21.63 27.03 7.22
N LEU A 387 21.19 27.15 5.96
CA LEU A 387 22.05 27.60 4.86
C LEU A 387 22.52 29.05 5.06
N LEU A 388 21.66 29.93 5.58
CA LEU A 388 22.06 31.29 5.91
C LEU A 388 23.16 31.30 6.99
N HIS A 389 23.04 30.46 8.01
CA HIS A 389 24.10 30.30 9.02
C HIS A 389 25.40 29.78 8.41
N ALA A 390 25.34 28.78 7.54
CA ALA A 390 26.51 28.26 6.85
C ALA A 390 27.24 29.34 6.05
N ARG A 391 26.50 30.23 5.35
CA ARG A 391 27.08 31.38 4.64
C ARG A 391 27.79 32.34 5.57
N ILE A 392 27.14 32.75 6.66
CA ILE A 392 27.72 33.68 7.64
C ILE A 392 28.99 33.08 8.25
N LEU A 393 28.96 31.81 8.63
CA LEU A 393 30.13 31.10 9.14
C LEU A 393 31.24 30.99 8.09
N THR A 394 30.89 30.80 6.82
CA THR A 394 31.85 30.79 5.72
C THR A 394 32.56 32.14 5.62
N LEU A 395 31.84 33.27 5.65
CA LEU A 395 32.44 34.61 5.63
C LEU A 395 33.39 34.82 6.80
N TRP A 396 32.95 34.42 7.99
CA TRP A 396 33.79 34.49 9.18
C TRP A 396 35.06 33.66 9.02
N TYR A 397 34.92 32.42 8.58
CA TYR A 397 36.03 31.47 8.43
C TYR A 397 37.09 31.93 7.44
N ILE A 398 36.67 32.49 6.29
CA ILE A 398 37.58 33.00 5.26
C ILE A 398 38.09 34.43 5.57
N GLY A 399 37.71 35.01 6.71
CA GLY A 399 38.12 36.36 7.10
C GLY A 399 37.50 37.48 6.25
N ALA A 400 36.34 37.22 5.63
CA ALA A 400 35.59 38.18 4.83
C ALA A 400 34.44 38.86 5.62
N MET A 401 34.32 38.58 6.92
CA MET A 401 33.26 39.15 7.75
C MET A 401 33.69 40.48 8.37
N GLU A 402 33.05 41.55 7.91
CA GLU A 402 33.17 42.89 8.50
C GLU A 402 31.88 43.25 9.23
N TYR A 403 32.01 43.90 10.39
CA TYR A 403 30.86 44.41 11.14
C TYR A 403 31.00 45.92 11.38
N ARG A 404 29.87 46.62 11.49
CA ARG A 404 29.85 48.03 11.86
C ARG A 404 29.04 48.24 13.13
N PRO A 405 29.64 48.69 14.24
CA PRO A 405 28.90 49.07 15.44
C PRO A 405 27.84 50.13 15.12
N SER A 406 26.70 50.10 15.82
CA SER A 406 25.57 51.01 15.60
C SER A 406 25.97 52.49 15.68
N LYS A 407 27.03 52.81 16.44
CA LYS A 407 27.56 54.17 16.67
C LYS A 407 28.90 54.48 15.99
N SER A 408 29.47 53.56 15.22
CA SER A 408 30.77 53.76 14.54
C SER A 408 30.58 54.20 13.08
N SER A 409 31.43 55.14 12.63
CA SER A 409 31.57 55.49 11.21
C SER A 409 32.50 54.51 10.46
N SER A 410 33.37 53.80 11.16
CA SER A 410 34.31 52.83 10.58
C SER A 410 33.83 51.39 10.74
N TRP A 411 34.09 50.59 9.70
CA TRP A 411 33.98 49.15 9.71
C TRP A 411 35.15 48.54 10.47
N GLN A 412 34.89 47.43 11.16
CA GLN A 412 35.91 46.66 11.84
C GLN A 412 35.87 45.23 11.30
N LEU A 413 37.04 44.71 10.92
CA LEU A 413 37.20 43.31 10.56
C LEU A 413 36.96 42.46 11.81
N LEU A 414 36.18 41.40 11.69
CA LEU A 414 36.06 40.44 12.76
C LEU A 414 37.29 39.54 12.72
N GLU A 415 38.27 39.79 13.60
CA GLU A 415 39.51 39.02 13.61
C GLU A 415 39.24 37.55 13.94
N LYS A 416 39.86 36.66 13.14
CA LYS A 416 39.85 35.22 13.36
C LYS A 416 40.57 34.94 14.69
N GLY A 417 39.82 34.42 15.68
CA GLY A 417 40.35 34.11 17.02
C GLY A 417 39.90 35.02 18.16
N SER A 418 38.92 35.91 17.97
CA SER A 418 38.25 36.50 19.14
C SER A 418 37.37 35.43 19.81
N ASP A 419 37.88 34.80 20.87
CA ASP A 419 37.21 33.71 21.62
C ASP A 419 35.75 34.04 22.02
N ASN A 420 35.41 35.33 22.09
CA ASN A 420 34.09 35.81 22.44
C ASN A 420 33.02 35.74 21.33
N TRP A 421 33.34 35.47 20.06
CA TRP A 421 32.30 35.52 19.01
C TRP A 421 31.25 34.43 19.18
N CYS A 422 31.68 33.19 19.42
CA CYS A 422 30.80 32.05 19.68
C CYS A 422 29.99 32.25 20.95
N GLU A 423 30.59 32.75 22.02
CA GLU A 423 29.89 33.00 23.29
C GLU A 423 28.93 34.21 23.23
N GLN A 424 29.30 35.28 22.51
CA GLN A 424 28.48 36.50 22.44
C GLN A 424 27.34 36.40 21.43
N TYR A 425 27.53 35.68 20.32
CA TYR A 425 26.60 35.66 19.18
C TYR A 425 26.15 34.25 18.76
N GLY A 426 26.68 33.18 19.38
CA GLY A 426 26.30 31.79 19.11
C GLY A 426 24.81 31.43 19.27
N PRO A 427 24.00 32.09 20.14
CA PRO A 427 22.57 31.84 20.17
C PRO A 427 21.89 32.26 18.86
N ILE A 428 21.15 31.35 18.24
CA ILE A 428 20.39 31.53 16.98
C ILE A 428 19.56 32.83 16.96
N GLU A 429 19.01 33.23 18.11
CA GLU A 429 18.23 34.48 18.25
C GLU A 429 19.08 35.75 18.08
N LYS A 430 20.36 35.72 18.47
CA LYS A 430 21.29 36.83 18.24
C LYS A 430 21.80 36.84 16.80
N MET A 431 22.05 35.69 16.17
CA MET A 431 22.33 35.62 14.72
C MET A 431 21.13 36.06 13.86
N ARG A 432 19.89 35.83 14.30
CA ARG A 432 18.70 36.45 13.71
C ARG A 432 18.69 37.96 13.87
N GLY A 433 19.05 38.46 15.03
CA GLY A 433 19.32 39.89 15.22
C GLY A 433 20.33 40.37 14.19
N LEU A 434 21.45 39.69 14.02
CA LEU A 434 22.50 40.03 13.05
C LEU A 434 22.04 40.02 11.58
N THR A 435 21.03 39.20 11.23
CA THR A 435 20.40 39.20 9.89
C THR A 435 19.26 40.23 9.75
N GLN A 436 18.72 40.72 10.87
CA GLN A 436 17.75 41.83 10.95
C GLN A 436 18.40 43.20 11.23
N TYR A 437 19.69 43.25 11.57
CA TYR A 437 20.47 44.47 11.80
C TYR A 437 21.28 44.86 10.55
N GLU A 438 21.14 46.12 10.16
CA GLU A 438 21.62 46.77 8.93
C GLU A 438 23.17 46.79 8.69
N LYS A 439 24.02 45.99 9.35
CA LYS A 439 25.48 46.28 9.41
C LYS A 439 26.49 45.10 9.39
N PHE A 440 26.35 44.16 8.45
CA PHE A 440 27.43 43.31 7.89
C PHE A 440 27.58 43.61 6.39
N VAL A 441 28.41 44.58 5.96
CA VAL A 441 28.47 45.11 4.57
C VAL A 441 27.15 44.93 3.78
N PHE A 442 26.03 45.31 4.39
CA PHE A 442 24.82 45.63 3.69
C PHE A 442 25.02 47.09 3.30
N GLU A 443 25.23 47.41 2.03
CA GLU A 443 25.18 48.79 1.59
C GLU A 443 23.72 49.27 1.73
N HIS A 444 23.40 49.74 2.94
CA HIS A 444 22.14 50.33 3.31
C HIS A 444 22.23 51.83 2.93
N GLU A 445 21.61 52.22 1.83
CA GLU A 445 21.27 53.63 1.61
C GLU A 445 19.95 53.92 2.34
N PRO A 446 19.95 54.69 3.44
CA PRO A 446 18.74 55.01 4.16
C PRO A 446 18.06 56.19 3.46
N TYR A 447 17.34 55.96 2.36
CA TYR A 447 16.39 56.94 1.84
C TYR A 447 15.23 56.26 1.10
N GLU A 448 14.02 56.42 1.64
CA GLU A 448 12.70 56.05 1.07
C GLU A 448 12.46 54.58 0.65
N ARG A 449 11.97 53.74 1.58
CA ARG A 449 11.17 52.50 1.35
C ARG A 449 11.42 51.76 0.01
N LYS A 450 12.67 51.56 -0.36
CA LYS A 450 13.08 50.83 -1.56
C LYS A 450 13.97 49.67 -1.15
N ARG A 451 13.86 48.60 -1.92
CA ARG A 451 14.43 47.26 -1.73
C ARG A 451 15.82 47.29 -1.10
N THR A 452 16.00 46.54 -0.02
CA THR A 452 17.30 46.26 0.59
C THR A 452 18.05 45.23 -0.25
N SER A 453 19.17 45.61 -0.87
CA SER A 453 20.13 44.67 -1.48
C SER A 453 21.18 44.28 -0.45
N THR A 454 21.55 43.00 -0.43
CA THR A 454 22.61 42.47 0.44
C THR A 454 23.85 42.24 -0.42
N HIS A 455 24.96 42.87 -0.07
CA HIS A 455 26.23 42.69 -0.76
C HIS A 455 27.21 41.91 0.12
N VAL A 456 28.03 41.08 -0.49
CA VAL A 456 29.09 40.30 0.15
C VAL A 456 30.37 40.68 -0.56
N ARG A 457 31.42 41.06 0.18
CA ARG A 457 32.74 41.32 -0.39
C ARG A 457 33.66 40.16 -0.06
N TRP A 458 34.20 39.52 -1.07
CA TRP A 458 35.12 38.38 -0.94
C TRP A 458 36.56 38.84 -0.68
N PRO A 459 37.46 37.96 -0.19
CA PRO A 459 38.87 38.30 0.05
C PRO A 459 39.63 38.77 -1.20
N ASP A 460 39.17 38.38 -2.39
CA ASP A 460 39.70 38.83 -3.68
C ASP A 460 39.14 40.19 -4.16
N ASN A 461 38.41 40.89 -3.29
CA ASN A 461 37.66 42.13 -3.54
C ASN A 461 36.51 42.03 -4.54
N SER A 462 36.16 40.83 -5.02
CA SER A 462 34.94 40.66 -5.79
C SER A 462 33.71 40.87 -4.90
N THR A 463 32.64 41.43 -5.47
CA THR A 463 31.38 41.66 -4.76
C THR A 463 30.31 40.73 -5.29
N TYR A 464 29.56 40.12 -4.37
CA TYR A 464 28.42 39.28 -4.65
C TYR A 464 27.16 39.90 -4.06
N GLU A 465 26.23 40.29 -4.92
CA GLU A 465 24.90 40.71 -4.48
C GLU A 465 24.04 39.46 -4.29
N LEU A 466 23.55 39.24 -3.07
CA LEU A 466 22.64 38.14 -2.78
C LEU A 466 21.33 38.38 -3.54
N PRO A 467 20.97 37.50 -4.50
CA PRO A 467 19.80 37.72 -5.32
C PRO A 467 18.53 37.76 -4.45
N SER A 468 17.62 38.70 -4.74
CA SER A 468 16.29 38.73 -4.12
C SER A 468 15.49 37.43 -4.32
N THR A 469 15.87 36.61 -5.31
CA THR A 469 15.32 35.27 -5.52
C THR A 469 15.70 34.29 -4.41
N VAL A 470 16.85 34.46 -3.75
CA VAL A 470 17.28 33.66 -2.59
C VAL A 470 16.49 34.08 -1.35
N GLN A 471 16.17 35.36 -1.18
CA GLN A 471 15.49 35.84 0.02
C GLN A 471 14.09 35.24 0.21
N LEU A 472 13.86 34.72 1.42
CA LEU A 472 12.57 34.22 1.87
C LEU A 472 11.65 35.41 2.23
N PRO A 473 10.39 35.47 1.73
CA PRO A 473 9.49 36.57 2.05
C PRO A 473 9.18 36.68 3.55
N ASP A 474 9.11 37.91 4.10
CA ASP A 474 8.82 38.16 5.52
C ASP A 474 7.54 37.47 6.00
N ALA A 475 6.50 37.47 5.17
CA ALA A 475 5.23 36.81 5.46
C ALA A 475 5.41 35.29 5.69
N ILE A 476 6.37 34.64 5.03
CA ILE A 476 6.67 33.21 5.24
C ILE A 476 7.37 33.00 6.58
N ASN A 477 8.30 33.89 6.96
CA ASN A 477 8.97 33.84 8.26
C ASN A 477 7.99 34.07 9.42
N GLU A 478 7.11 35.08 9.28
CA GLU A 478 6.05 35.34 10.25
C GLU A 478 5.10 34.15 10.37
N LEU A 479 4.73 33.55 9.24
CA LEU A 479 3.89 32.36 9.22
C LEU A 479 4.57 31.17 9.89
N ARG A 480 5.86 30.92 9.65
CA ARG A 480 6.62 29.86 10.33
C ARG A 480 6.54 30.03 11.84
N HIS A 481 6.83 31.23 12.36
CA HIS A 481 6.77 31.50 13.80
C HIS A 481 5.36 31.23 14.36
N LYS A 482 4.31 31.72 13.69
CA LYS A 482 2.92 31.43 14.07
C LYS A 482 2.59 29.94 14.01
N THR A 483 3.11 29.24 13.01
CA THR A 483 2.89 27.80 12.77
C THR A 483 3.57 26.97 13.85
N THR A 484 4.76 27.34 14.34
CA THR A 484 5.42 26.65 15.47
C THR A 484 4.52 26.59 16.70
N HIS A 485 3.85 27.69 17.03
CA HIS A 485 3.07 27.82 18.27
C HIS A 485 1.58 27.51 18.13
N ARG A 486 1.07 27.35 16.90
CA ARG A 486 -0.37 27.16 16.64
C ARG A 486 -0.60 26.13 15.54
N ALA A 487 -1.64 25.30 15.68
CA ALA A 487 -2.09 24.34 14.67
C ALA A 487 -2.84 25.04 13.51
N ILE A 488 -2.12 25.84 12.72
CA ILE A 488 -2.64 26.57 11.56
C ILE A 488 -2.52 25.68 10.30
N PRO A 489 -3.59 25.57 9.48
CA PRO A 489 -3.51 24.93 8.17
C PRO A 489 -2.65 25.77 7.23
N VAL A 490 -1.68 25.13 6.57
CA VAL A 490 -0.77 25.79 5.62
C VAL A 490 -1.21 25.50 4.19
N PRO A 491 -1.47 26.52 3.35
CA PRO A 491 -1.81 26.31 1.94
C PRO A 491 -0.66 25.65 1.16
N LYS A 492 -1.01 24.79 0.19
CA LYS A 492 -0.04 24.16 -0.73
C LYS A 492 0.89 25.17 -1.40
N SER A 493 0.34 26.30 -1.87
CA SER A 493 1.11 27.36 -2.55
C SER A 493 2.17 27.97 -1.64
N THR A 494 1.86 28.13 -0.35
CA THR A 494 2.78 28.69 0.64
C THR A 494 3.95 27.75 0.94
N ALA A 495 3.67 26.46 1.15
CA ALA A 495 4.72 25.45 1.34
C ALA A 495 5.60 25.32 0.08
N HIS A 496 4.98 25.36 -1.11
CA HIS A 496 5.70 25.30 -2.37
C HIS A 496 6.61 26.51 -2.59
N LEU A 497 6.16 27.72 -2.26
CA LEU A 497 7.00 28.91 -2.32
C LEU A 497 8.22 28.79 -1.39
N ALA A 498 8.03 28.33 -0.15
CA ALA A 498 9.13 28.12 0.78
C ALA A 498 10.14 27.07 0.28
N TRP A 499 9.65 25.95 -0.27
CA TRP A 499 10.48 24.91 -0.89
C TRP A 499 11.25 25.42 -2.10
N GLN A 500 10.62 26.19 -3.00
CA GLN A 500 11.29 26.80 -4.16
C GLN A 500 12.40 27.75 -3.71
N LYS A 501 12.15 28.57 -2.69
CA LYS A 501 13.14 29.49 -2.11
C LYS A 501 14.30 28.75 -1.47
N LEU A 502 14.03 27.65 -0.76
CA LEU A 502 15.08 26.78 -0.24
C LEU A 502 15.93 26.21 -1.38
N ARG A 503 15.34 25.71 -2.46
CA ARG A 503 16.09 25.15 -3.60
C ARG A 503 17.00 26.18 -4.26
N VAL A 504 16.49 27.38 -4.53
CA VAL A 504 17.30 28.49 -5.08
C VAL A 504 18.42 28.88 -4.12
N SER A 505 18.14 28.92 -2.82
CA SER A 505 19.16 29.14 -1.79
C SER A 505 20.20 28.02 -1.74
N PHE A 506 19.81 26.77 -1.95
CA PHE A 506 20.74 25.65 -1.93
C PHE A 506 21.66 25.66 -3.16
N ASP A 507 21.11 25.92 -4.35
CA ASP A 507 21.87 26.10 -5.59
C ASP A 507 22.87 27.27 -5.47
N ASP A 508 22.43 28.40 -4.93
CA ASP A 508 23.31 29.53 -4.60
C ASP A 508 24.45 29.10 -3.67
N TYR A 509 24.14 28.38 -2.58
CA TYR A 509 25.15 27.87 -1.65
C TYR A 509 26.17 26.97 -2.35
N CYS A 510 25.72 25.99 -3.12
CA CYS A 510 26.56 25.04 -3.84
C CYS A 510 27.47 25.72 -4.88
N THR A 511 26.97 26.74 -5.58
CA THR A 511 27.68 27.38 -6.69
C THR A 511 28.56 28.56 -6.27
N LYS A 512 28.20 29.27 -5.19
CA LYS A 512 28.86 30.51 -4.77
C LYS A 512 29.55 30.44 -3.43
N TRP A 513 29.21 29.49 -2.56
CA TRP A 513 29.70 29.46 -1.18
C TRP A 513 30.57 28.25 -0.90
N ALA A 514 30.08 27.05 -1.23
CA ALA A 514 30.81 25.80 -1.05
C ALA A 514 32.22 25.80 -1.69
N PRO A 515 32.43 26.35 -2.90
CA PRO A 515 33.75 26.34 -3.55
C PRO A 515 34.83 27.13 -2.81
N HIS A 516 34.45 28.07 -1.92
CA HIS A 516 35.41 28.80 -1.09
C HIS A 516 35.94 27.98 0.09
N LEU A 517 35.26 26.89 0.43
CA LEU A 517 35.67 25.96 1.49
C LEU A 517 36.26 24.67 0.92
N GLU A 518 35.81 24.22 -0.25
CA GLU A 518 36.24 22.97 -0.87
C GLU A 518 36.25 23.10 -2.41
N THR A 519 37.43 23.04 -3.03
CA THR A 519 37.61 23.33 -4.47
C THR A 519 37.00 22.30 -5.40
N ASP A 520 36.88 21.04 -4.96
CA ASP A 520 36.34 19.91 -5.74
C ASP A 520 34.93 19.52 -5.29
N PHE A 521 34.17 20.48 -4.76
CA PHE A 521 32.79 20.25 -4.31
C PHE A 521 31.87 19.91 -5.49
N ASN A 522 31.39 18.68 -5.53
CA ASN A 522 30.40 18.22 -6.50
C ASN A 522 29.37 17.31 -5.82
N LEU A 523 28.08 17.63 -6.01
CA LEU A 523 26.98 16.85 -5.48
C LEU A 523 26.05 16.42 -6.61
N PRO A 524 25.45 15.22 -6.50
CA PRO A 524 24.30 14.89 -7.32
C PRO A 524 23.18 15.93 -7.13
N GLU A 525 22.43 16.19 -8.19
CA GLU A 525 21.26 17.06 -8.14
C GLU A 525 20.24 16.59 -7.08
N PRO A 526 19.64 17.50 -6.30
CA PRO A 526 18.52 17.16 -5.41
C PRO A 526 17.40 16.46 -6.17
N GLY A 527 16.86 15.40 -5.58
CA GLY A 527 15.85 14.55 -6.24
C GLY A 527 16.44 13.48 -7.15
N ALA A 528 17.77 13.38 -7.33
CA ALA A 528 18.40 12.21 -7.92
C ALA A 528 18.07 10.93 -7.12
N ILE A 529 18.19 9.77 -7.76
CA ILE A 529 17.99 8.44 -7.14
C ILE A 529 18.83 8.30 -5.84
N ALA A 530 19.98 8.98 -5.77
CA ALA A 530 20.84 9.05 -4.60
C ALA A 530 20.15 9.55 -3.31
N TYR A 531 19.00 10.24 -3.40
CA TYR A 531 18.25 10.80 -2.25
C TYR A 531 16.85 10.18 -2.11
N GLN A 532 16.61 9.07 -2.80
CA GLN A 532 15.32 8.38 -2.84
C GLN A 532 15.47 6.94 -2.38
N ALA A 533 14.37 6.34 -1.93
CA ALA A 533 14.30 4.89 -1.84
C ALA A 533 14.40 4.31 -3.26
N GLN A 534 15.00 3.13 -3.40
CA GLN A 534 15.06 2.47 -4.70
C GLN A 534 13.65 2.22 -5.24
N PRO A 535 13.45 2.19 -6.57
CA PRO A 535 12.16 1.83 -7.13
C PRO A 535 11.71 0.45 -6.60
N TRP A 536 10.40 0.27 -6.41
CA TRP A 536 9.82 -0.97 -5.86
C TRP A 536 10.29 -2.21 -6.64
N SER A 537 10.30 -2.11 -7.97
CA SER A 537 10.81 -3.16 -8.85
C SER A 537 12.26 -3.58 -8.54
N ALA A 538 13.13 -2.61 -8.25
CA ALA A 538 14.54 -2.86 -7.95
C ALA A 538 14.69 -3.53 -6.58
N ILE A 539 13.90 -3.11 -5.58
CA ILE A 539 13.88 -3.79 -4.28
C ILE A 539 13.37 -5.22 -4.41
N CYS A 540 12.30 -5.46 -5.18
CA CYS A 540 11.81 -6.81 -5.40
C CYS A 540 12.83 -7.71 -6.09
N GLU A 541 13.67 -7.16 -6.97
CA GLU A 541 14.76 -7.92 -7.57
C GLU A 541 15.88 -8.21 -6.56
N LEU A 542 16.29 -7.20 -5.78
CA LEU A 542 17.34 -7.32 -4.77
C LEU A 542 17.04 -8.39 -3.71
N CYS A 543 15.79 -8.45 -3.22
CA CYS A 543 15.38 -9.44 -2.22
C CYS A 543 14.80 -10.73 -2.84
N GLY A 544 14.82 -10.90 -4.17
CA GLY A 544 14.32 -12.10 -4.85
C GLY A 544 12.79 -12.24 -4.95
N LEU A 545 12.01 -11.25 -4.51
CA LEU A 545 10.54 -11.20 -4.68
C LEU A 545 10.09 -11.17 -6.15
N SER A 546 10.96 -10.82 -7.09
CA SER A 546 10.69 -10.92 -8.54
C SER A 546 10.34 -12.35 -8.99
N LYS A 547 10.73 -13.37 -8.22
CA LYS A 547 10.37 -14.78 -8.45
C LYS A 547 9.03 -15.18 -7.82
N VAL A 548 8.47 -14.33 -6.95
CA VAL A 548 7.26 -14.60 -6.17
C VAL A 548 6.08 -13.82 -6.71
N LEU A 549 6.28 -12.53 -6.99
CA LEU A 549 5.22 -11.62 -7.36
C LEU A 549 4.98 -11.61 -8.88
N PRO A 550 3.71 -11.52 -9.32
CA PRO A 550 3.39 -11.36 -10.73
C PRO A 550 3.89 -10.01 -11.27
N PRO A 551 4.15 -9.88 -12.59
CA PRO A 551 4.67 -8.66 -13.20
C PRO A 551 3.86 -7.39 -12.89
N THR A 552 2.55 -7.52 -12.75
CA THR A 552 1.65 -6.41 -12.39
C THR A 552 1.98 -5.84 -11.01
N LEU A 553 2.40 -6.67 -10.06
CA LEU A 553 2.82 -6.26 -8.72
C LEU A 553 4.30 -5.84 -8.66
N LEU A 554 5.11 -6.14 -9.67
CA LEU A 554 6.52 -5.71 -9.76
C LEU A 554 6.67 -4.31 -10.38
N SER A 555 5.81 -3.94 -11.32
CA SER A 555 5.86 -2.63 -11.97
C SER A 555 5.77 -1.47 -10.97
N ASN A 556 6.39 -0.31 -11.25
CA ASN A 556 6.17 0.90 -10.45
C ASN A 556 4.89 1.63 -10.85
N GLU A 557 4.45 1.46 -12.10
CA GLU A 557 3.27 2.10 -12.65
C GLU A 557 2.00 1.41 -12.17
N ARG A 558 0.98 2.18 -11.78
CA ARG A 558 -0.38 1.65 -11.82
C ARG A 558 -0.62 1.31 -13.28
N SER A 559 -0.66 0.04 -13.63
CA SER A 559 -1.28 -0.39 -14.88
C SER A 559 -2.70 0.17 -14.84
N GLY A 560 -2.91 1.32 -15.48
CA GLY A 560 -4.20 1.94 -15.61
C GLY A 560 -5.05 1.01 -16.45
N THR A 561 -5.91 0.25 -15.78
CA THR A 561 -7.05 -0.43 -16.39
C THR A 561 -8.30 0.20 -15.86
#